data_AF-A0A9D4M361-F1
#
_entry.id   AF-A0A9D4M361-F1
#
_cell.length_a   1.000
_cell.length_b   1.000
_cell.length_c   1.000
_cell.angle_alpha   90.00
_cell.angle_beta   90.00
_cell.angle_gamma   90.00
#
_symmetry.space_group_name_H-M   'P 1'
#
loop_
_entity.id
_entity.type
_entity.pdbx_description
1 polymer ?
#
loop_
_entity_poly.entity_id
_entity_poly.type
_entity_poly.pdbx_seq_one_letter_code
_entity_poly.pdbx_strand_id
1 'polypeptide(L)'
;MGCCQVLCRIFLVLVNIIFLLLGIALFALGLFVRFGSSILNGYLDTVKKSLQESASATGAGTVDLSTLDITGLLFGVALGLIFFGLFLTIIAFLGCCGGCCKFKVLLILYVIICGVLLVAQIVVIGILYGSPKTFHDPAKKALKEQIQSDFQGIAGTDIVSMAWNVVMQFAKCCGVDGYEDFNSAVKWNRTYSTYRIDTPLACCKELPSSASTVTCAVLPPSGTASDANSYLDTGCYDKLWEQTLGNSKIVIGVLVGIGVFQLCLILFGIIILVTMREKTGMV
;
A
#
# COMPACT_ATOMS: atom_id res chain seq x y z
N MET A 1 -45.28 -14.73 0.27
CA MET A 1 -44.17 -13.83 -0.14
C MET A 1 -43.20 -13.75 1.03
N GLY A 2 -42.14 -14.55 0.97
CA GLY A 2 -41.45 -15.10 2.15
C GLY A 2 -40.49 -14.13 2.85
N CYS A 3 -40.47 -14.18 4.18
CA CYS A 3 -39.58 -13.45 5.09
C CYS A 3 -38.12 -13.39 4.62
N CYS A 4 -37.60 -14.49 4.04
CA CYS A 4 -36.26 -14.56 3.46
C CYS A 4 -35.97 -13.48 2.40
N GLN A 5 -36.93 -13.15 1.53
CA GLN A 5 -36.76 -12.13 0.49
C GLN A 5 -36.60 -10.73 1.08
N VAL A 6 -37.39 -10.43 2.12
CA VAL A 6 -37.33 -9.14 2.82
C VAL A 6 -36.01 -9.02 3.55
N LEU A 7 -35.56 -10.08 4.23
CA LEU A 7 -34.26 -10.14 4.91
C LEU A 7 -33.08 -9.96 3.95
N CYS A 8 -33.03 -10.67 2.82
CA CYS A 8 -31.98 -10.51 1.81
C CYS A 8 -31.89 -9.08 1.28
N ARG A 9 -33.05 -8.44 1.03
CA ARG A 9 -33.09 -7.05 0.57
C ARG A 9 -32.60 -6.08 1.64
N ILE A 10 -33.09 -6.21 2.87
CA ILE A 10 -32.67 -5.36 3.99
C ILE A 10 -31.15 -5.49 4.18
N PHE A 11 -30.63 -6.71 4.22
CA PHE A 11 -29.20 -6.95 4.39
C PHE A 11 -28.37 -6.33 3.26
N LEU A 12 -28.72 -6.60 1.99
CA LEU A 12 -27.98 -6.05 0.84
C LEU A 12 -27.97 -4.53 0.85
N VAL A 13 -29.11 -3.90 1.13
CA VAL A 13 -29.22 -2.45 1.20
C VAL A 13 -28.40 -1.89 2.35
N LEU A 14 -28.48 -2.46 3.55
CA LEU A 14 -27.72 -1.98 4.72
C LEU A 14 -26.21 -2.06 4.49
N VAL A 15 -25.71 -3.18 3.97
CA VAL A 15 -24.28 -3.33 3.63
C VAL A 15 -23.84 -2.29 2.60
N ASN A 16 -24.62 -2.07 1.54
CA ASN A 16 -24.29 -1.10 0.52
C ASN A 16 -24.40 0.36 1.03
N ILE A 17 -25.28 0.66 1.98
CA ILE A 17 -25.29 1.97 2.65
C ILE A 17 -23.98 2.19 3.43
N ILE A 18 -23.51 1.19 4.17
CA ILE A 18 -22.23 1.28 4.90
C ILE A 18 -21.08 1.51 3.92
N PHE A 19 -21.01 0.77 2.82
CA PHE A 19 -19.97 0.96 1.80
C PHE A 19 -20.11 2.30 1.06
N LEU A 20 -21.32 2.81 0.87
CA LEU A 20 -21.54 4.11 0.26
C LEU A 20 -20.99 5.22 1.16
N LEU A 21 -21.28 5.18 2.46
CA LEU A 21 -20.74 6.14 3.43
C LEU A 21 -19.22 6.06 3.52
N LEU A 22 -18.66 4.85 3.54
CA LEU A 22 -17.22 4.63 3.53
C LEU A 22 -16.58 5.17 2.24
N GLY A 23 -17.18 4.89 1.08
CA GLY A 23 -16.71 5.37 -0.23
C GLY A 23 -16.68 6.89 -0.32
N ILE A 24 -17.77 7.55 0.12
CA ILE A 24 -17.85 9.02 0.17
C ILE A 24 -16.80 9.59 1.12
N ALA A 25 -16.61 8.97 2.30
CA ALA A 25 -15.59 9.41 3.25
C ALA A 25 -14.16 9.30 2.67
N LEU A 26 -13.83 8.18 2.01
CA LEU A 26 -12.54 7.99 1.36
C LEU A 26 -12.32 8.96 0.20
N PHE A 27 -13.35 9.19 -0.62
CA PHE A 27 -13.30 10.14 -1.72
C PHE A 27 -13.09 11.58 -1.20
N ALA A 28 -13.85 11.99 -0.17
CA ALA A 28 -13.71 13.29 0.46
C ALA A 28 -12.33 13.47 1.12
N LEU A 29 -11.83 12.43 1.80
CA LEU A 29 -10.48 12.43 2.37
C LEU A 29 -9.41 12.58 1.28
N GLY A 30 -9.55 11.86 0.17
CA GLY A 30 -8.64 12.00 -0.98
C GLY A 30 -8.65 13.40 -1.58
N LEU A 31 -9.82 14.01 -1.76
CA LEU A 31 -9.94 15.41 -2.19
C LEU A 31 -9.32 16.38 -1.17
N PHE A 32 -9.53 16.14 0.12
CA PHE A 32 -8.93 16.94 1.19
C PHE A 32 -7.41 16.86 1.18
N VAL A 33 -6.82 15.67 1.03
CA VAL A 33 -5.36 15.51 0.94
C VAL A 33 -4.82 16.18 -0.34
N ARG A 34 -5.57 16.12 -1.46
CA ARG A 34 -5.14 16.71 -2.73
C ARG A 34 -5.23 18.25 -2.77
N PHE A 35 -6.33 18.81 -2.28
CA PHE A 35 -6.67 20.24 -2.45
C PHE A 35 -6.60 21.04 -1.16
N GLY A 36 -6.62 20.39 0.00
CA GLY A 36 -6.46 21.00 1.32
C GLY A 36 -5.01 21.33 1.67
N SER A 37 -4.16 21.59 0.67
CA SER A 37 -2.71 21.81 0.84
C SER A 37 -2.40 22.92 1.83
N SER A 38 -3.21 23.98 1.91
CA SER A 38 -3.03 25.07 2.89
C SER A 38 -3.15 24.61 4.34
N ILE A 39 -4.10 23.71 4.64
CA ILE A 39 -4.31 23.16 5.99
C ILE A 39 -3.28 22.04 6.26
N LEU A 40 -3.04 21.22 5.25
CA LEU A 40 -2.10 20.10 5.33
C LEU A 40 -0.67 20.58 5.56
N ASN A 41 -0.26 21.68 4.92
CA ASN A 41 1.05 22.29 5.13
C ASN A 41 1.26 22.74 6.59
N GLY A 42 0.23 23.29 7.24
CA GLY A 42 0.32 23.67 8.66
C GLY A 42 0.49 22.47 9.60
N TYR A 43 -0.15 21.34 9.28
CA TYR A 43 0.05 20.08 10.02
C TYR A 43 1.42 19.45 9.71
N LEU A 44 1.83 19.47 8.44
CA LEU A 44 3.14 18.99 8.00
C LEU A 44 4.27 19.76 8.67
N ASP A 45 4.16 21.08 8.83
CA ASP A 45 5.15 21.89 9.54
C ASP A 45 5.24 21.52 11.02
N THR A 46 4.12 21.14 11.65
CA THR A 46 4.09 20.69 13.06
C THR A 46 4.74 19.32 13.20
N VAL A 47 4.37 18.36 12.34
CA VAL A 47 4.97 17.01 12.31
C VAL A 47 6.46 17.09 12.00
N LYS A 48 6.87 17.96 11.07
CA LYS A 48 8.28 18.18 10.74
C LYS A 48 9.06 18.67 11.95
N LYS A 49 8.51 19.61 12.72
CA LYS A 49 9.15 20.12 13.95
C LYS A 49 9.31 19.02 15.01
N SER A 50 8.28 18.21 15.27
CA SER A 50 8.37 17.10 16.24
C SER A 50 9.34 16.00 15.81
N LEU A 51 9.44 15.73 14.50
CA LEU A 51 10.43 14.80 13.95
C LEU A 51 11.86 15.37 14.06
N GLN A 52 12.04 16.66 13.82
CA GLN A 52 13.33 17.33 13.95
C GLN A 52 13.80 17.38 15.41
N GLU A 53 12.90 17.61 16.37
CA GLU A 53 13.20 17.50 17.80
C GLU A 53 13.60 16.08 18.21
N SER A 54 12.93 15.06 17.66
CA SER A 54 13.25 13.65 17.92
C SER A 54 14.59 13.22 17.28
N ALA A 55 14.91 13.75 16.10
CA ALA A 55 16.19 13.52 15.42
C ALA A 55 17.37 14.20 16.15
N SER A 56 17.13 15.38 16.74
CA SER A 56 18.13 16.12 17.51
C SER A 56 18.52 15.41 18.81
N ALA A 57 17.56 14.73 19.46
CA ALA A 57 17.79 13.96 20.68
C ALA A 57 18.60 12.67 20.47
N THR A 58 18.71 12.18 19.24
CA THR A 58 19.42 10.94 18.88
C THR A 58 20.84 11.17 18.35
N GLY A 59 21.32 12.42 18.30
CA GLY A 59 22.69 12.73 17.84
C GLY A 59 22.87 12.58 16.32
N ALA A 60 21.79 12.40 15.57
CA ALA A 60 21.79 12.63 14.13
C ALA A 60 21.96 14.15 13.94
N GLY A 61 23.08 14.58 13.34
CA GLY A 61 23.33 16.00 13.03
C GLY A 61 22.15 16.63 12.28
N THR A 62 22.08 17.98 12.27
CA THR A 62 20.97 18.79 11.75
C THR A 62 20.27 18.18 10.52
N VAL A 63 19.21 17.40 10.75
CA VAL A 63 18.42 16.81 9.68
C VAL A 63 17.54 17.92 9.14
N ASP A 64 17.91 18.47 7.98
CA ASP A 64 17.15 19.53 7.33
C ASP A 64 15.90 18.96 6.65
N LEU A 65 14.87 18.77 7.48
CA LEU A 65 13.56 18.20 7.15
C LEU A 65 12.74 19.08 6.19
N SER A 66 13.23 20.27 5.88
CA SER A 66 12.71 21.15 4.83
C SER A 66 12.75 20.48 3.45
N THR A 67 13.66 19.53 3.26
CA THR A 67 13.88 18.82 2.02
C THR A 67 13.06 17.54 1.86
N LEU A 68 12.34 17.07 2.89
CA LEU A 68 11.48 15.87 2.80
C LEU A 68 10.29 16.09 1.82
N ASP A 69 10.27 15.38 0.68
CA ASP A 69 9.20 15.46 -0.32
C ASP A 69 8.02 14.54 0.05
N ILE A 70 7.38 14.85 1.18
CA ILE A 70 6.14 14.19 1.61
C ILE A 70 5.00 14.51 0.62
N THR A 71 5.14 15.59 -0.17
CA THR A 71 4.17 16.03 -1.17
C THR A 71 3.99 14.99 -2.28
N GLY A 72 5.09 14.37 -2.76
CA GLY A 72 5.02 13.27 -3.73
C GLY A 72 4.24 12.05 -3.21
N LEU A 73 4.49 11.64 -1.96
CA LEU A 73 3.78 10.52 -1.31
C LEU A 73 2.31 10.82 -1.11
N LEU A 74 2.00 12.00 -0.58
CA LEU A 74 0.62 12.45 -0.36
C LEU A 74 -0.14 12.57 -1.67
N PHE A 75 0.53 12.96 -2.76
CA PHE A 75 -0.09 13.01 -4.08
C PHE A 75 -0.52 11.62 -4.55
N GLY A 76 0.38 10.62 -4.47
CA GLY A 76 0.04 9.24 -4.82
C GLY A 76 -1.08 8.66 -3.95
N VAL A 77 -0.99 8.85 -2.63
CA VAL A 77 -2.02 8.40 -1.68
C VAL A 77 -3.36 9.09 -1.92
N ALA A 78 -3.36 10.40 -2.17
CA ALA A 78 -4.59 11.17 -2.45
C ALA A 78 -5.28 10.67 -3.71
N LEU A 79 -4.54 10.47 -4.80
CA LEU A 79 -5.11 9.92 -6.04
C LEU A 79 -5.69 8.52 -5.80
N GLY A 80 -4.98 7.66 -5.06
CA GLY A 80 -5.47 6.33 -4.69
C GLY A 80 -6.81 6.39 -3.93
N LEU A 81 -6.90 7.25 -2.91
CA LEU A 81 -8.11 7.48 -2.13
C LEU A 81 -9.28 8.01 -2.98
N ILE A 82 -9.00 8.93 -3.91
CA ILE A 82 -10.02 9.48 -4.83
C ILE A 82 -10.56 8.38 -5.74
N PHE A 83 -9.68 7.66 -6.45
CA PHE A 83 -10.11 6.63 -7.40
C PHE A 83 -10.83 5.47 -6.70
N PHE A 84 -10.26 4.97 -5.60
CA PHE A 84 -10.86 3.87 -4.85
C PHE A 84 -12.16 4.27 -4.16
N GLY A 85 -12.22 5.45 -3.55
CA GLY A 85 -13.42 5.98 -2.91
C GLY A 85 -14.55 6.20 -3.92
N LEU A 86 -14.26 6.77 -5.08
CA LEU A 86 -15.23 6.94 -6.16
C LEU A 86 -15.75 5.60 -6.69
N PHE A 87 -14.84 4.66 -6.94
CA PHE A 87 -15.18 3.31 -7.40
C PHE A 87 -16.11 2.59 -6.41
N LEU A 88 -15.76 2.60 -5.12
CA LEU A 88 -16.57 2.01 -4.06
C LEU A 88 -17.95 2.67 -3.96
N THR A 89 -18.00 4.01 -4.08
CA THR A 89 -19.24 4.80 -4.06
C THR A 89 -20.17 4.41 -5.20
N ILE A 90 -19.65 4.26 -6.42
CA ILE A 90 -20.44 3.86 -7.60
C ILE A 90 -21.02 2.48 -7.40
N ILE A 91 -20.22 1.48 -7.01
CA ILE A 91 -20.71 0.11 -6.80
C ILE A 91 -21.76 0.07 -5.70
N ALA A 92 -21.50 0.73 -4.58
CA ALA A 92 -22.42 0.79 -3.44
C ALA A 92 -23.73 1.49 -3.80
N PHE A 93 -23.68 2.56 -4.61
CA PHE A 93 -24.86 3.23 -5.12
C PHE A 93 -25.71 2.30 -6.00
N LEU A 94 -25.09 1.54 -6.91
CA LEU A 94 -25.79 0.55 -7.74
C LEU A 94 -26.49 -0.52 -6.89
N GLY A 95 -25.81 -1.04 -5.87
CA GLY A 95 -26.36 -2.03 -4.95
C GLY A 95 -27.52 -1.48 -4.11
N CYS A 96 -27.35 -0.28 -3.54
CA CYS A 96 -28.38 0.39 -2.73
C CYS A 96 -29.62 0.75 -3.55
N CYS A 97 -29.46 1.46 -4.67
CA CYS A 97 -30.58 1.85 -5.54
C CYS A 97 -31.23 0.66 -6.24
N GLY A 98 -30.44 -0.33 -6.66
CA GLY A 98 -30.95 -1.58 -7.23
C GLY A 98 -31.81 -2.37 -6.23
N GLY A 99 -31.38 -2.42 -4.97
CA GLY A 99 -32.11 -3.09 -3.87
C GLY A 99 -33.37 -2.33 -3.40
N CYS A 100 -33.27 -1.01 -3.20
CA CYS A 100 -34.34 -0.16 -2.69
C CYS A 100 -35.40 0.19 -3.74
N CYS A 101 -34.96 0.69 -4.90
CA CYS A 101 -35.84 1.36 -5.87
C CYS A 101 -36.40 0.42 -6.94
N LYS A 102 -36.14 -0.89 -6.84
CA LYS A 102 -36.55 -1.93 -7.80
C LYS A 102 -36.10 -1.69 -9.25
N PHE A 103 -35.05 -0.89 -9.46
CA PHE A 103 -34.44 -0.71 -10.78
C PHE A 103 -33.61 -1.93 -11.16
N LYS A 104 -34.20 -2.85 -11.92
CA LYS A 104 -33.59 -4.13 -12.34
C LYS A 104 -32.22 -3.94 -12.99
N VAL A 105 -32.07 -2.93 -13.86
CA VAL A 105 -30.83 -2.66 -14.58
C VAL A 105 -29.67 -2.33 -13.63
N LEU A 106 -29.89 -1.47 -12.64
CA LEU A 106 -28.85 -1.11 -11.66
C LEU A 106 -28.40 -2.32 -10.84
N LEU A 107 -29.35 -3.17 -10.45
CA LEU A 107 -29.04 -4.39 -9.70
C LEU A 107 -28.32 -5.44 -10.56
N ILE A 108 -28.64 -5.55 -11.86
CA ILE A 108 -27.90 -6.40 -12.81
C ILE A 108 -26.45 -5.91 -12.94
N LEU A 109 -26.24 -4.60 -13.13
CA LEU A 109 -24.90 -4.03 -13.21
C LEU A 109 -24.09 -4.27 -11.93
N TYR A 110 -24.71 -4.09 -10.77
CA TYR A 110 -24.10 -4.41 -9.47
C TYR A 110 -23.63 -5.87 -9.41
N VAL A 111 -24.49 -6.82 -9.75
CA VAL A 111 -24.17 -8.26 -9.75
C VAL A 111 -23.04 -8.58 -10.72
N ILE A 112 -23.07 -8.02 -11.94
CA ILE A 112 -22.02 -8.24 -12.95
C ILE A 112 -20.67 -7.71 -12.45
N ILE A 113 -20.61 -6.46 -11.98
CA ILE A 113 -19.37 -5.85 -11.47
C ILE A 113 -18.84 -6.66 -10.29
N CYS A 114 -19.72 -7.04 -9.37
CA CYS A 114 -19.35 -7.86 -8.22
C CYS A 114 -18.83 -9.25 -8.62
N GLY A 115 -19.42 -9.86 -9.65
CA GLY A 115 -18.96 -11.12 -10.23
C GLY A 115 -17.59 -11.01 -10.89
N VAL A 116 -17.35 -9.95 -11.66
CA VAL A 116 -16.03 -9.67 -12.27
C VAL A 116 -14.97 -9.49 -11.18
N LEU A 117 -15.28 -8.75 -10.11
CA LEU A 117 -14.38 -8.58 -8.96
C LEU A 117 -14.07 -9.90 -8.26
N LEU A 118 -15.06 -10.78 -8.10
CA LEU A 118 -14.87 -12.10 -7.50
C LEU A 118 -13.95 -12.98 -8.38
N VAL A 119 -14.15 -12.98 -9.70
CA VAL A 119 -13.27 -13.72 -10.63
C VAL A 119 -11.85 -13.16 -10.59
N ALA A 120 -11.69 -11.83 -10.64
CA ALA A 120 -10.38 -11.18 -10.53
C ALA A 120 -9.68 -11.56 -9.21
N GLN A 121 -10.42 -11.58 -8.10
CA GLN A 121 -9.89 -12.00 -6.80
C GLN A 121 -9.41 -13.46 -6.80
N ILE A 122 -10.19 -14.38 -7.37
CA ILE A 122 -9.80 -15.80 -7.49
C ILE A 122 -8.53 -15.94 -8.34
N VAL A 123 -8.43 -15.22 -9.45
CA VAL A 123 -7.24 -15.21 -10.32
C VAL A 123 -6.03 -14.68 -9.56
N VAL A 124 -6.16 -13.57 -8.83
CA VAL A 124 -5.06 -13.00 -8.02
C VAL A 124 -4.60 -14.00 -6.97
N ILE A 125 -5.51 -14.63 -6.21
CA ILE A 125 -5.16 -15.67 -5.23
C ILE A 125 -4.46 -16.84 -5.93
N GLY A 126 -4.97 -17.29 -7.07
CA GLY A 126 -4.39 -18.37 -7.86
C GLY A 126 -2.96 -18.08 -8.33
N ILE A 127 -2.67 -16.85 -8.79
CA ILE A 127 -1.32 -16.44 -9.21
C ILE A 127 -0.40 -16.35 -8.01
N LEU A 128 -0.82 -15.65 -6.94
CA LEU A 128 0.02 -15.41 -5.77
C LEU A 128 0.45 -16.70 -5.06
N TYR A 129 -0.43 -17.71 -4.98
CA TYR A 129 -0.16 -18.95 -4.25
C TYR A 129 0.14 -20.16 -5.16
N GLY A 130 -0.38 -20.19 -6.38
CA GLY A 130 -0.17 -21.29 -7.33
C GLY A 130 1.10 -21.14 -8.18
N SER A 131 1.58 -19.92 -8.39
CA SER A 131 2.81 -19.64 -9.13
C SER A 131 3.49 -18.37 -8.62
N PRO A 132 4.02 -18.40 -7.38
CA PRO A 132 4.51 -17.20 -6.70
C PRO A 132 5.62 -16.49 -7.50
N LYS A 133 6.47 -17.24 -8.22
CA LYS A 133 7.53 -16.68 -9.09
C LYS A 133 7.00 -15.75 -10.19
N THR A 134 5.81 -16.04 -10.73
CA THR A 134 5.17 -15.22 -11.77
C THR A 134 4.82 -13.82 -11.27
N PHE A 135 4.68 -13.65 -9.96
CA PHE A 135 4.45 -12.34 -9.33
C PHE A 135 5.73 -11.77 -8.71
N HIS A 136 6.53 -12.59 -8.02
CA HIS A 136 7.74 -12.15 -7.34
C HIS A 136 8.78 -11.59 -8.28
N ASP A 137 9.08 -12.25 -9.39
CA ASP A 137 10.19 -11.84 -10.26
C ASP A 137 9.91 -10.48 -10.93
N PRO A 138 8.72 -10.22 -11.53
CA PRO A 138 8.39 -8.90 -12.05
C PRO A 138 8.33 -7.82 -10.96
N ALA A 139 7.83 -8.15 -9.77
CA ALA A 139 7.75 -7.20 -8.66
C ALA A 139 9.14 -6.81 -8.16
N LYS A 140 10.02 -7.79 -7.91
CA LYS A 140 11.42 -7.56 -7.55
C LYS A 140 12.13 -6.76 -8.63
N LYS A 141 11.94 -7.10 -9.90
CA LYS A 141 12.52 -6.36 -11.03
C LYS A 141 12.09 -4.89 -11.05
N ALA A 142 10.79 -4.61 -10.93
CA ALA A 142 10.28 -3.24 -10.91
C ALA A 142 10.83 -2.43 -9.72
N LEU A 143 10.97 -3.07 -8.55
CA LEU A 143 11.56 -2.44 -7.36
C LEU A 143 13.06 -2.17 -7.53
N LYS A 144 13.81 -3.07 -8.17
CA LYS A 144 15.22 -2.84 -8.50
C LYS A 144 15.38 -1.72 -9.51
N GLU A 145 14.55 -1.68 -10.56
CA GLU A 145 14.55 -0.60 -11.53
C GLU A 145 14.26 0.75 -10.87
N GLN A 146 13.33 0.81 -9.91
CA GLN A 146 13.08 1.99 -9.08
C GLN A 146 14.29 2.42 -8.24
N ILE A 147 14.99 1.49 -7.59
CA ILE A 147 16.26 1.80 -6.89
C ILE A 147 17.26 2.40 -7.89
N GLN A 148 17.39 1.79 -9.06
CA GLN A 148 18.37 2.21 -10.06
C GLN A 148 18.09 3.63 -10.58
N SER A 149 16.82 3.94 -10.86
CA SER A 149 16.41 5.20 -11.48
C SER A 149 16.33 6.36 -10.50
N ASP A 150 15.86 6.13 -9.28
CA ASP A 150 15.35 7.22 -8.43
C ASP A 150 15.98 7.30 -7.04
N PHE A 151 16.66 6.26 -6.56
CA PHE A 151 17.31 6.28 -5.26
C PHE A 151 18.49 7.27 -5.20
N GLN A 152 18.47 8.13 -4.18
CA GLN A 152 19.43 9.20 -3.93
C GLN A 152 20.15 9.07 -2.58
N GLY A 153 19.80 8.08 -1.74
CA GLY A 153 20.45 7.81 -0.45
C GLY A 153 19.73 8.41 0.75
N ILE A 154 20.43 8.49 1.89
CA ILE A 154 19.84 8.95 3.16
C ILE A 154 19.47 10.44 3.16
N ALA A 155 20.17 11.25 2.37
CA ALA A 155 19.87 12.67 2.16
C ALA A 155 18.95 12.90 0.96
N GLY A 156 18.50 11.82 0.30
CA GLY A 156 17.55 11.88 -0.81
C GLY A 156 16.19 12.37 -0.33
N THR A 157 15.67 13.36 -1.05
CA THR A 157 14.38 13.99 -0.75
C THR A 157 13.21 13.28 -1.40
N ASP A 158 13.50 12.47 -2.42
CA ASP A 158 12.52 11.76 -3.20
C ASP A 158 11.85 10.64 -2.40
N ILE A 159 10.62 10.34 -2.80
CA ILE A 159 9.78 9.33 -2.17
C ILE A 159 10.43 7.93 -2.16
N VAL A 160 11.20 7.59 -3.20
CA VAL A 160 11.80 6.26 -3.36
C VAL A 160 12.87 6.07 -2.31
N SER A 161 13.78 7.05 -2.17
CA SER A 161 14.80 7.09 -1.12
C SER A 161 14.21 7.01 0.27
N MET A 162 13.21 7.84 0.57
CA MET A 162 12.56 7.85 1.88
C MET A 162 11.90 6.52 2.21
N ALA A 163 11.13 5.95 1.27
CA ALA A 163 10.47 4.67 1.46
C ALA A 163 11.49 3.56 1.70
N TRP A 164 12.56 3.49 0.89
CA TRP A 164 13.63 2.51 1.06
C TRP A 164 14.36 2.68 2.39
N ASN A 165 14.70 3.90 2.79
CA ASN A 165 15.38 4.16 4.07
C ASN A 165 14.53 3.70 5.27
N VAL A 166 13.21 3.95 5.24
CA VAL A 166 12.28 3.49 6.29
C VAL A 166 12.15 1.97 6.26
N VAL A 167 11.94 1.38 5.08
CA VAL A 167 11.77 -0.08 4.93
C VAL A 167 12.99 -0.83 5.44
N MET A 168 14.20 -0.41 5.05
CA MET A 168 15.45 -1.07 5.45
C MET A 168 15.64 -1.07 6.96
N GLN A 169 15.35 0.05 7.63
CA GLN A 169 15.44 0.16 9.09
C GLN A 169 14.33 -0.60 9.82
N PHE A 170 13.08 -0.49 9.35
CA PHE A 170 11.93 -1.11 9.99
C PHE A 170 11.94 -2.64 9.84
N ALA A 171 12.16 -3.12 8.63
CA ALA A 171 12.16 -4.55 8.31
C ALA A 171 13.52 -5.23 8.57
N LYS A 172 14.57 -4.45 8.91
CA LYS A 172 15.91 -4.93 9.24
C LYS A 172 16.52 -5.71 8.08
N CYS A 173 16.63 -5.04 6.93
CA CYS A 173 16.99 -5.61 5.63
C CYS A 173 17.72 -4.55 4.79
N CYS A 174 18.30 -4.94 3.66
CA CYS A 174 18.99 -4.05 2.72
C CYS A 174 18.65 -4.42 1.27
N GLY A 175 18.19 -3.43 0.48
CA GLY A 175 17.86 -3.63 -0.93
C GLY A 175 16.68 -4.58 -1.18
N VAL A 176 16.43 -4.93 -2.44
CA VAL A 176 15.34 -5.85 -2.80
C VAL A 176 15.73 -7.27 -2.42
N ASP A 177 16.87 -7.74 -2.93
CA ASP A 177 17.49 -9.03 -2.63
C ASP A 177 18.73 -8.86 -1.74
N GLY A 178 19.39 -7.70 -1.79
CA GLY A 178 20.57 -7.41 -0.97
C GLY A 178 21.17 -6.05 -1.31
N TYR A 179 22.27 -5.69 -0.64
CA TYR A 179 22.95 -4.41 -0.82
C TYR A 179 23.45 -4.17 -2.26
N GLU A 180 23.73 -5.23 -3.02
CA GLU A 180 24.23 -5.13 -4.39
C GLU A 180 23.24 -4.44 -5.34
N ASP A 181 21.95 -4.41 -5.01
CA ASP A 181 20.93 -3.73 -5.81
C ASP A 181 21.21 -2.22 -5.98
N PHE A 182 21.99 -1.63 -5.06
CA PHE A 182 22.38 -0.22 -5.13
C PHE A 182 23.61 0.03 -6.02
N ASN A 183 24.29 -1.01 -6.52
CA ASN A 183 25.44 -0.90 -7.44
C ASN A 183 25.13 -0.13 -8.71
N SER A 184 23.89 -0.20 -9.18
CA SER A 184 23.41 0.46 -10.39
C SER A 184 22.55 1.69 -10.12
N ALA A 185 22.49 2.19 -8.88
CA ALA A 185 21.76 3.41 -8.53
C ALA A 185 22.48 4.67 -9.06
N VAL A 186 21.99 5.22 -10.18
CA VAL A 186 22.69 6.29 -10.91
C VAL A 186 22.56 7.67 -10.26
N LYS A 187 21.48 7.89 -9.50
CA LYS A 187 21.24 9.16 -8.79
C LYS A 187 21.80 9.17 -7.36
N TRP A 188 22.32 8.04 -6.87
CA TRP A 188 22.80 7.95 -5.50
C TRP A 188 24.22 8.51 -5.36
N ASN A 189 24.34 9.61 -4.62
CA ASN A 189 25.65 10.10 -4.21
C ASN A 189 26.23 9.21 -3.10
N ARG A 190 27.24 8.43 -3.46
CA ARG A 190 27.99 7.54 -2.56
C ARG A 190 28.99 8.25 -1.66
N THR A 191 29.08 9.57 -1.72
CA THR A 191 29.99 10.34 -0.86
C THR A 191 29.22 10.84 0.34
N TYR A 192 29.62 10.41 1.53
CA TYR A 192 29.08 10.89 2.79
C TYR A 192 30.19 11.56 3.60
N SER A 193 30.12 12.88 3.75
CA SER A 193 31.21 13.69 4.29
C SER A 193 32.51 13.46 3.50
N THR A 194 33.55 12.90 4.12
CA THR A 194 34.83 12.55 3.48
C THR A 194 34.94 11.09 3.03
N TYR A 195 33.94 10.26 3.33
CA TYR A 195 33.98 8.82 3.06
C TYR A 195 33.15 8.47 1.82
N ARG A 196 33.63 7.49 1.05
CA ARG A 196 32.83 6.84 0.01
C ARG A 196 32.20 5.59 0.61
N ILE A 197 30.87 5.52 0.60
CA ILE A 197 30.08 4.39 1.09
C ILE A 197 29.69 3.45 -0.05
N ASP A 198 29.66 2.16 0.24
CA ASP A 198 29.33 1.10 -0.70
C ASP A 198 27.87 0.68 -0.60
N THR A 199 27.28 0.80 0.59
CA THR A 199 25.87 0.50 0.87
C THR A 199 25.14 1.71 1.45
N PRO A 200 23.81 1.80 1.31
CA PRO A 200 23.06 2.84 2.00
C PRO A 200 23.26 2.77 3.51
N LEU A 201 23.35 3.93 4.15
CA LEU A 201 23.47 4.07 5.61
C LEU A 201 22.28 3.43 6.34
N ALA A 202 21.10 3.44 5.72
CA ALA A 202 19.91 2.80 6.25
C ALA A 202 19.98 1.26 6.26
N CYS A 203 20.99 0.64 5.66
CA CYS A 203 21.25 -0.79 5.83
C CYS A 203 22.00 -1.12 7.13
N CYS A 204 22.65 -0.13 7.77
CA CYS A 204 23.33 -0.35 9.03
C CYS A 204 22.33 -0.67 10.14
N LYS A 205 22.71 -1.56 11.07
CA LYS A 205 21.86 -1.91 12.22
C LYS A 205 21.63 -0.74 13.16
N GLU A 206 22.64 0.11 13.27
CA GLU A 206 22.60 1.36 14.01
C GLU A 206 22.93 2.49 13.05
N LEU A 207 22.09 3.53 13.04
CA LEU A 207 22.35 4.73 12.24
C LEU A 207 23.54 5.49 12.85
N PRO A 208 24.52 5.89 12.05
CA PRO A 208 25.72 6.53 12.57
C PRO A 208 25.41 7.93 13.12
N SER A 209 25.75 8.14 14.39
CA SER A 209 25.70 9.42 15.09
C SER A 209 27.01 10.23 14.98
N SER A 210 28.02 9.71 14.26
CA SER A 210 29.33 10.37 14.04
C SER A 210 30.03 9.84 12.78
N ALA A 211 31.06 10.56 12.29
CA ALA A 211 31.76 10.18 11.06
C ALA A 211 32.50 8.82 11.13
N SER A 212 32.89 8.38 12.32
CA SER A 212 33.56 7.10 12.58
C SER A 212 32.62 5.88 12.59
N THR A 213 31.30 6.09 12.70
CA THR A 213 30.30 5.02 12.62
C THR A 213 29.83 4.71 11.19
N VAL A 214 30.31 5.46 10.19
CA VAL A 214 29.97 5.26 8.76
C VAL A 214 30.60 3.99 8.17
N THR A 215 31.57 3.38 8.85
CA THR A 215 32.28 2.18 8.36
C THR A 215 31.39 0.94 8.22
N CYS A 216 30.20 0.91 8.84
CA CYS A 216 29.18 -0.13 8.63
C CYS A 216 28.59 -0.14 7.21
N ALA A 217 28.77 0.97 6.47
CA ALA A 217 28.32 1.15 5.09
C ALA A 217 29.47 1.07 4.08
N VAL A 218 30.70 0.76 4.54
CA VAL A 218 31.91 0.63 3.71
C VAL A 218 32.40 -0.81 3.78
N LEU A 219 32.55 -1.46 2.63
CA LEU A 219 32.94 -2.86 2.56
C LEU A 219 34.44 -3.05 2.91
N PRO A 220 34.83 -4.24 3.42
CA PRO A 220 36.23 -4.59 3.62
C PRO A 220 37.03 -4.49 2.30
N PRO A 221 38.33 -4.12 2.33
CA PRO A 221 39.17 -3.93 3.51
C PRO A 221 39.16 -2.51 4.10
N SER A 222 38.50 -1.56 3.44
CA SER A 222 38.53 -0.14 3.80
C SER A 222 37.51 0.25 4.88
N GLY A 223 36.58 -0.66 5.19
CA GLY A 223 35.55 -0.48 6.20
C GLY A 223 35.27 -1.76 7.00
N THR A 224 34.16 -1.75 7.74
CA THR A 224 33.79 -2.82 8.68
C THR A 224 32.42 -3.42 8.37
N ALA A 225 31.82 -3.08 7.22
CA ALA A 225 30.51 -3.59 6.85
C ALA A 225 30.52 -5.12 6.81
N SER A 226 29.62 -5.70 7.59
CA SER A 226 29.41 -7.15 7.71
C SER A 226 28.00 -7.40 8.24
N ASP A 227 27.54 -8.64 8.18
CA ASP A 227 26.25 -9.02 8.77
C ASP A 227 26.19 -8.82 10.30
N ALA A 228 27.33 -8.55 10.95
CA ALA A 228 27.37 -8.20 12.36
C ALA A 228 26.80 -6.79 12.62
N ASN A 229 27.09 -5.81 11.75
CA ASN A 229 26.75 -4.39 11.95
C ASN A 229 25.84 -3.80 10.85
N SER A 230 25.53 -4.57 9.80
CA SER A 230 24.66 -4.17 8.69
C SER A 230 23.79 -5.34 8.24
N TYR A 231 22.72 -5.07 7.48
CA TYR A 231 21.78 -6.07 6.95
C TYR A 231 22.08 -6.43 5.49
N LEU A 232 23.36 -6.53 5.13
CA LEU A 232 23.87 -6.56 3.75
C LEU A 232 23.14 -7.58 2.86
N ASP A 233 23.10 -8.83 3.30
CA ASP A 233 22.59 -9.94 2.49
C ASP A 233 21.14 -10.33 2.84
N THR A 234 20.46 -9.47 3.60
CA THR A 234 19.05 -9.68 3.95
C THR A 234 18.15 -8.84 3.03
N GLY A 235 17.64 -9.43 1.96
CA GLY A 235 16.73 -8.75 1.03
C GLY A 235 15.40 -8.32 1.67
N CYS A 236 15.00 -7.06 1.47
CA CYS A 236 13.77 -6.53 2.05
C CYS A 236 12.51 -7.12 1.46
N TYR A 237 12.52 -7.53 0.20
CA TYR A 237 11.32 -8.06 -0.43
C TYR A 237 10.87 -9.34 0.24
N ASP A 238 11.78 -10.31 0.36
CA ASP A 238 11.47 -11.60 0.98
C ASP A 238 11.21 -11.43 2.47
N LYS A 239 11.97 -10.54 3.14
CA LYS A 239 11.75 -10.25 4.57
C LYS A 239 10.38 -9.67 4.85
N LEU A 240 9.96 -8.66 4.08
CA LEU A 240 8.62 -8.07 4.21
C LEU A 240 7.54 -9.03 3.78
N TRP A 241 7.78 -9.83 2.74
CA TRP A 241 6.85 -10.87 2.32
C TRP A 241 6.65 -11.88 3.44
N GLU A 242 7.70 -12.36 4.09
CA GLU A 242 7.59 -13.27 5.23
C GLU A 242 7.02 -12.58 6.48
N GLN A 243 7.31 -11.31 6.74
CA GLN A 243 6.73 -10.61 7.90
C GLN A 243 5.25 -10.25 7.71
N THR A 244 4.85 -9.94 6.48
CA THR A 244 3.48 -9.50 6.14
C THR A 244 2.59 -10.68 5.76
N LEU A 245 3.12 -11.62 4.97
CA LEU A 245 2.44 -12.82 4.48
C LEU A 245 2.93 -14.12 5.13
N GLY A 246 3.87 -14.11 6.07
CA GLY A 246 4.22 -15.30 6.87
C GLY A 246 3.13 -15.69 7.87
N ASN A 247 2.18 -14.79 8.15
CA ASN A 247 0.84 -15.17 8.56
C ASN A 247 -0.03 -15.48 7.33
N SER A 248 0.46 -16.32 6.43
CA SER A 248 -0.21 -16.67 5.17
C SER A 248 -1.64 -17.13 5.43
N LYS A 249 -1.85 -17.80 6.56
CA LYS A 249 -3.17 -18.19 7.06
C LYS A 249 -4.12 -17.00 7.30
N ILE A 250 -3.66 -15.91 7.89
CA ILE A 250 -4.48 -14.71 8.12
C ILE A 250 -4.78 -14.02 6.80
N VAL A 251 -3.77 -13.81 5.95
CA VAL A 251 -3.98 -13.11 4.67
C VAL A 251 -4.87 -13.91 3.73
N ILE A 252 -4.63 -15.21 3.58
CA ILE A 252 -5.52 -16.12 2.85
C ILE A 252 -6.92 -16.10 3.48
N GLY A 253 -7.01 -16.15 4.81
CA GLY A 253 -8.30 -16.09 5.52
C GLY A 253 -9.09 -14.82 5.23
N VAL A 254 -8.44 -13.66 5.25
CA VAL A 254 -9.06 -12.37 4.88
C VAL A 254 -9.51 -12.37 3.43
N LEU A 255 -8.66 -12.82 2.50
CA LEU A 255 -9.00 -12.89 1.08
C LEU A 255 -10.17 -13.84 0.82
N VAL A 256 -10.16 -15.05 1.38
CA VAL A 256 -11.27 -16.00 1.26
C VAL A 256 -12.53 -15.44 1.91
N GLY A 257 -12.42 -14.81 3.08
CA GLY A 257 -13.54 -14.17 3.78
C GLY A 257 -14.21 -13.07 2.94
N ILE A 258 -13.41 -12.20 2.31
CA ILE A 258 -13.89 -11.20 1.35
C ILE A 258 -14.60 -11.87 0.18
N GLY A 259 -14.03 -12.94 -0.37
CA GLY A 259 -14.64 -13.69 -1.49
C GLY A 259 -15.98 -14.32 -1.14
N VAL A 260 -16.10 -14.94 0.05
CA VAL A 260 -17.36 -15.51 0.56
C VAL A 260 -18.39 -14.41 0.80
N PHE A 261 -17.99 -13.30 1.42
CA PHE A 261 -18.87 -12.16 1.64
C PHE A 261 -19.39 -11.57 0.31
N GLN A 262 -18.50 -11.42 -0.67
CA GLN A 262 -18.83 -10.96 -2.02
C GLN A 262 -19.79 -11.92 -2.72
N LEU A 263 -19.58 -13.24 -2.60
CA LEU A 263 -20.46 -14.26 -3.13
C LEU A 263 -21.86 -14.18 -2.50
N CYS A 264 -21.96 -13.96 -1.18
CA CYS A 264 -23.25 -13.74 -0.51
C CYS A 264 -24.01 -12.55 -1.09
N LEU A 265 -23.32 -11.42 -1.35
CA LEU A 265 -23.93 -10.23 -1.95
C LEU A 265 -24.44 -10.50 -3.37
N ILE A 266 -23.69 -11.26 -4.17
CA ILE A 266 -24.08 -11.70 -5.51
C ILE A 266 -25.34 -12.58 -5.43
N LEU A 267 -25.34 -13.59 -4.56
CA LEU A 267 -26.48 -14.50 -4.38
C LEU A 267 -27.75 -13.75 -3.96
N PHE A 268 -27.64 -12.82 -3.01
CA PHE A 268 -28.75 -11.98 -2.59
C PHE A 268 -29.24 -11.07 -3.72
N GLY A 269 -28.33 -10.48 -4.50
CA GLY A 269 -28.67 -9.71 -5.70
C GLY A 269 -29.47 -10.54 -6.71
N ILE A 270 -29.02 -11.78 -7.00
CA ILE A 270 -29.70 -12.70 -7.93
C ILE A 270 -31.09 -13.10 -7.40
N ILE A 271 -31.23 -13.45 -6.12
CA ILE A 271 -32.52 -13.78 -5.51
C ILE A 271 -33.51 -12.61 -5.66
N ILE A 272 -33.04 -11.38 -5.42
CA ILE A 272 -33.86 -10.17 -5.61
C ILE A 272 -34.24 -9.99 -7.09
N LEU A 273 -33.33 -10.23 -8.04
CA LEU A 273 -33.63 -10.13 -9.48
C LEU A 273 -34.66 -11.16 -9.95
N VAL A 274 -34.53 -12.43 -9.56
CA VAL A 274 -35.46 -13.50 -9.93
C VAL A 274 -36.86 -13.17 -9.43
N THR A 275 -36.98 -12.76 -8.17
CA THR A 275 -38.28 -12.39 -7.59
C THR A 275 -38.90 -11.13 -8.21
N MET A 276 -38.08 -10.20 -8.72
CA MET A 276 -38.58 -9.05 -9.49
C MET A 276 -39.06 -9.45 -10.89
N ARG A 277 -38.54 -10.53 -11.48
CA ARG A 277 -38.98 -11.04 -12.79
C ARG A 277 -40.34 -11.73 -12.69
N GLU A 278 -40.53 -12.57 -11.68
CA GLU A 278 -41.82 -13.28 -11.46
C GLU A 278 -43.00 -12.30 -11.33
N LYS A 279 -42.82 -11.19 -10.61
CA LYS A 279 -43.87 -10.17 -10.46
C LYS A 279 -44.23 -9.43 -11.74
N THR A 280 -43.35 -9.39 -12.74
CA THR A 280 -43.62 -8.73 -14.03
C THR A 280 -44.21 -9.68 -15.06
N GLY A 281 -44.01 -11.00 -14.92
CA GLY A 281 -44.63 -12.02 -15.79
C GLY A 281 -46.03 -12.45 -15.38
N MET A 282 -46.56 -11.93 -14.26
CA MET A 282 -47.94 -12.16 -13.78
C MET A 282 -48.87 -10.98 -14.06
N VAL A 283 -48.45 -10.01 -14.89
CA VAL A 283 -49.25 -8.85 -15.32
C VAL A 283 -49.48 -8.91 -16.82
#